data_AF-A0A814SW12-F1
#
_entry.id   AF-A0A814SW12-F1
#
_cell.length_a   1.000
_cell.length_b   1.000
_cell.length_c   1.000
_cell.angle_alpha   90.00
_cell.angle_beta   90.00
_cell.angle_gamma   90.00
#
_symmetry.space_group_name_H-M   'P 1'
#
loop_
_entity.id
_entity.type
_entity.pdbx_description
1 polymer ?
#
loop_
_entity_poly.entity_id
_entity_poly.type
_entity_poly.pdbx_seq_one_letter_code
_entity_poly.pdbx_strand_id
1 'polypeptide(L)' 'MEQTFQRRALPLVPAYSITAHKSQGQTLNKVVIDLKLPKDTDDIAAVYVPLSRVKRLSDLIILRHFDYKVLVTKPSKS' A
#
# COMPACT_ATOMS: atom_id res chain seq x y z
N MET A 1 -13.68 -33.97 9.02
CA MET A 1 -12.55 -33.89 9.96
C MET A 1 -11.88 -32.55 9.76
N GLU A 2 -11.91 -31.70 10.77
CA GLU A 2 -11.31 -30.35 10.72
C GLU A 2 -9.82 -30.47 11.09
N GLN A 3 -8.93 -29.93 10.27
CA GLN A 3 -7.49 -30.10 10.45
C GLN A 3 -6.88 -28.77 10.90
N THR A 4 -6.31 -28.76 12.10
CA THR A 4 -5.72 -27.57 12.74
C THR A 4 -4.21 -27.55 12.55
N PHE A 5 -3.67 -26.42 12.09
CA PHE A 5 -2.23 -26.21 11.89
C PHE A 5 -1.67 -25.21 12.91
N GLN A 6 -0.43 -25.43 13.36
CA GLN A 6 0.28 -24.51 14.25
C GLN A 6 1.64 -24.10 13.64
N ARG A 7 2.00 -22.82 13.79
CA ARG A 7 3.28 -22.26 13.33
C ARG A 7 4.02 -21.61 14.50
N ARG A 8 5.28 -22.00 14.72
CA ARG A 8 6.20 -21.34 15.67
C ARG A 8 7.28 -20.59 14.91
N ALA A 9 7.35 -19.27 15.12
CA ALA A 9 8.37 -18.39 14.55
C ALA A 9 8.63 -17.23 15.50
N LEU A 10 9.79 -16.57 15.38
CA LEU A 10 10.01 -15.28 16.04
C LEU A 10 9.02 -14.26 15.46
N PRO A 11 8.40 -13.37 16.27
CA PRO A 11 7.46 -12.35 15.81
C PRO A 11 8.21 -11.17 15.16
N LEU A 12 9.14 -11.48 14.26
CA LEU A 12 10.03 -10.53 13.60
C LEU A 12 9.86 -10.68 12.09
N VAL A 13 9.79 -9.54 11.41
CA VAL A 13 9.79 -9.45 9.95
C VAL A 13 10.68 -8.28 9.54
N PRO A 14 11.33 -8.34 8.37
CA PRO A 14 12.01 -7.18 7.81
C PRO A 14 11.05 -5.99 7.70
N ALA A 15 11.48 -4.82 8.14
CA ALA A 15 10.66 -3.61 8.17
C ALA A 15 11.17 -2.51 7.21
N TYR A 16 12.11 -2.82 6.31
CA TYR A 16 12.62 -1.87 5.31
C TYR A 16 11.54 -1.43 4.32
N SER A 17 10.56 -2.29 4.07
CA SER A 17 9.43 -2.02 3.19
C SER A 17 8.19 -2.69 3.76
N ILE A 18 7.03 -2.04 3.61
CA ILE A 18 5.74 -2.58 4.00
C ILE A 18 4.76 -2.45 2.83
N THR A 19 3.78 -3.36 2.77
CA THR A 19 2.72 -3.27 1.76
C THR A 19 1.75 -2.14 2.11
N ALA A 20 1.06 -1.61 1.09
CA ALA A 20 -0.02 -0.62 1.27
C ALA A 20 -1.03 -1.08 2.33
N HIS A 21 -1.51 -2.32 2.22
CA HIS A 21 -2.41 -2.95 3.18
C HIS A 21 -1.85 -2.95 4.62
N LYS A 22 -0.58 -3.30 4.81
CA LYS A 22 0.03 -3.31 6.14
C LYS A 22 0.20 -1.91 6.72
N SER A 23 0.39 -0.90 5.86
CA SER A 23 0.51 0.50 6.27
C SER A 23 -0.81 1.15 6.67
N GLN A 24 -1.95 0.52 6.39
CA GLN A 24 -3.28 1.07 6.66
C GLN A 24 -3.44 1.42 8.14
N GLY A 25 -3.96 2.63 8.41
CA GLY A 25 -4.15 3.14 9.77
C GLY A 25 -2.88 3.68 10.43
N GLN A 26 -1.69 3.51 9.84
CA GLN A 26 -0.45 4.07 10.37
C GLN A 26 -0.23 5.50 9.89
N THR A 27 0.44 6.32 10.72
CA THR A 27 1.03 7.60 10.29
C THR A 27 2.54 7.44 10.29
N LEU A 28 3.16 7.68 9.13
CA LEU A 28 4.60 7.54 8.90
C LEU A 28 5.22 8.93 8.75
N ASN A 29 6.46 9.08 9.22
CA ASN A 29 7.15 10.38 9.19
C ASN A 29 7.62 10.74 7.78
N LYS A 30 8.13 9.77 7.02
CA LYS A 30 8.60 9.90 5.64
C LYS A 30 8.37 8.60 4.90
N VAL A 31 7.98 8.66 3.63
CA VAL A 31 7.70 7.47 2.81
C VAL A 31 8.27 7.59 1.41
N VAL A 32 8.70 6.45 0.89
CA VAL A 32 8.96 6.24 -0.54
C VAL A 32 7.89 5.26 -1.02
N ILE A 33 7.12 5.64 -2.03
CA ILE A 33 5.97 4.87 -2.53
C ILE A 33 6.26 4.43 -3.97
N ASP A 34 6.01 3.16 -4.25
CA ASP A 34 5.99 2.64 -5.62
C ASP A 34 4.54 2.52 -6.10
N LEU A 35 4.18 3.34 -7.09
CA LEU A 35 2.84 3.35 -7.71
C LEU A 35 2.79 2.54 -9.02
N LYS A 36 3.85 1.80 -9.36
CA LYS A 36 3.82 0.88 -10.50
C LYS A 36 3.09 -0.40 -10.10
N LEU A 37 1.77 -0.36 -10.22
CA LEU A 37 0.90 -1.49 -9.94
C LEU A 37 1.00 -2.58 -11.03
N PRO A 38 0.79 -3.86 -10.69
CA PRO A 38 0.59 -4.92 -11.68
C PRO A 38 -0.54 -4.56 -12.65
N LYS A 39 -0.45 -5.10 -13.88
CA LYS A 39 -1.56 -5.03 -14.84
C LYS A 39 -2.83 -5.60 -14.19
N ASP A 40 -3.98 -4.97 -14.45
CA ASP A 40 -5.30 -5.35 -13.92
C ASP A 40 -5.52 -5.08 -12.42
N THR A 41 -4.69 -4.22 -11.80
CA THR A 41 -4.95 -3.73 -10.43
C THR A 41 -5.88 -2.51 -10.48
N ASP A 42 -7.19 -2.75 -10.29
CA ASP A 42 -8.21 -1.70 -10.17
C ASP A 42 -8.49 -1.29 -8.71
N ASP A 43 -7.53 -1.53 -7.81
CA ASP A 43 -7.66 -1.22 -6.40
C ASP A 43 -7.15 0.20 -6.08
N ILE A 44 -8.09 1.16 -6.02
CA ILE A 44 -7.80 2.54 -5.62
C ILE A 44 -7.23 2.63 -4.19
N ALA A 45 -7.54 1.67 -3.30
CA ALA A 45 -7.00 1.66 -1.95
C ALA A 45 -5.48 1.39 -1.98
N ALA A 46 -5.00 0.54 -2.90
CA ALA A 46 -3.58 0.29 -3.09
C ALA A 46 -2.79 1.56 -3.49
N VAL A 47 -3.47 2.58 -4.03
CA VAL A 47 -2.89 3.88 -4.39
C VAL A 47 -3.09 4.92 -3.28
N TYR A 48 -4.33 5.09 -2.81
CA TYR A 48 -4.68 6.14 -1.85
C TYR A 48 -4.12 5.87 -0.43
N VAL A 49 -4.12 4.62 0.03
CA VAL A 49 -3.61 4.26 1.36
C VAL A 49 -2.16 4.69 1.54
N PRO A 50 -1.19 4.28 0.69
CA PRO A 50 0.20 4.69 0.90
C PRO A 50 0.40 6.21 0.78
N LEU A 51 -0.32 6.88 -0.13
CA LEU A 51 -0.25 8.34 -0.30
C LEU A 51 -0.70 9.10 0.95
N SER A 52 -1.69 8.57 1.67
CA SER A 52 -2.27 9.20 2.87
C SER A 52 -1.51 8.88 4.17
N ARG A 53 -0.37 8.17 4.12
CA ARG A 53 0.36 7.80 5.35
C ARG A 53 1.24 8.92 5.91
N VAL A 54 1.48 10.00 5.18
CA VAL A 54 2.26 11.16 5.65
C VAL A 54 1.39 12.40 5.84
N LYS A 55 1.88 13.33 6.65
CA LYS A 55 1.17 14.59 6.95
C LYS A 55 1.46 15.72 5.95
N ARG A 56 2.57 15.63 5.21
CA ARG A 56 3.04 16.69 4.29
C ARG A 56 3.53 16.06 3.00
N LEU A 57 3.32 16.77 1.89
CA LEU A 57 3.82 16.33 0.58
C LEU A 57 5.35 16.28 0.52
N SER A 58 6.04 17.14 1.28
CA SER A 58 7.51 17.15 1.39
C SER A 58 8.10 15.86 1.99
N ASP A 59 7.27 15.06 2.67
CA ASP A 59 7.66 13.81 3.32
C ASP A 59 7.37 12.58 2.43
N LEU A 60 6.91 12.80 1.19
CA LEU A 60 6.52 11.77 0.24
C LEU A 60 7.42 11.80 -1.00
N ILE A 61 7.98 10.65 -1.36
CA ILE A 61 8.70 10.46 -2.62
C ILE A 61 8.02 9.35 -3.42
N ILE A 62 7.83 9.58 -4.71
CA ILE A 62 7.43 8.53 -5.66
C ILE A 62 8.70 7.89 -6.24
N LEU A 63 8.83 6.58 -6.09
CA LEU A 63 10.03 5.83 -6.43
C LEU A 63 10.39 5.89 -7.92
N ARG A 64 9.38 5.88 -8.80
CA ARG A 64 9.54 5.79 -10.26
C ARG A 64 8.28 6.26 -11.00
N HIS A 65 8.43 6.48 -12.31
CA HIS A 65 7.31 6.80 -13.20
C HIS A 65 6.20 5.73 -13.13
N PHE A 66 4.95 6.18 -13.15
CA PHE A 66 3.73 5.35 -13.12
C PHE A 66 2.68 5.91 -14.11
N ASP A 67 1.69 5.09 -14.48
CA ASP A 67 0.59 5.53 -15.35
C ASP A 67 -0.45 6.29 -14.52
N TYR A 68 -0.77 7.54 -14.89
CA TYR A 68 -1.77 8.37 -14.22
C TYR A 68 -3.17 7.74 -14.15
N LYS A 69 -3.48 6.77 -15.01
CA LYS A 69 -4.75 6.03 -14.96
C LYS A 69 -5.01 5.38 -13.60
N VAL A 70 -3.97 5.03 -12.84
CA VAL A 70 -4.11 4.43 -11.49
C VAL A 70 -4.68 5.41 -10.46
N LEU A 71 -4.67 6.72 -10.74
CA LEU A 71 -5.25 7.76 -9.88
C LEU A 71 -6.74 7.99 -10.16
N VAL A 72 -7.29 7.36 -11.20
CA VAL A 72 -8.65 7.62 -11.67
C VAL A 72 -9.55 6.45 -11.28
N THR A 73 -10.51 6.72 -10.40
CA THR A 73 -11.61 5.77 -10.11
C THR A 73 -12.81 6.11 -10.97
N LYS A 74 -13.42 5.08 -11.59
CA LYS A 74 -14.73 5.25 -12.22
C LYS A 74 -15.77 5.53 -11.13
N PRO A 75 -16.62 6.55 -11.27
CA PRO A 75 -17.70 6.77 -10.31
C PRO A 75 -18.60 5.54 -10.23
N SER A 76 -19.11 5.22 -9.04
CA SER A 76 -20.09 4.15 -8.88
C SER A 76 -21.30 4.46 -9.75
N LYS A 77 -21.75 3.48 -10.54
CA LYS A 77 -23.03 3.61 -11.25
C LYS A 77 -24.13 3.77 -10.19
N SER A 78 -24.82 4.92 -10.20
CA SER A 78 -26.08 5.11 -9.47
C SER A 78 -27.17 4.19 -10.04
#